data_AF-A0A0F2HBJ4-F1
#
_entry.id   AF-A0A0F2HBJ4-F1
#
_cell.length_a   1.000
_cell.length_b   1.000
_cell.length_c   1.000
_cell.angle_alpha   90.00
_cell.angle_beta   90.00
_cell.angle_gamma   90.00
#
_symmetry.space_group_name_H-M   'P 1'
#
loop_
_entity.id
_entity.type
_entity.pdbx_description
1 polymer ?
#
loop_
_entity_poly.entity_id
_entity_poly.type
_entity_poly.pdbx_seq_one_letter_code
_entity_poly.pdbx_strand_id
1 'polypeptide(L)'
;RGMGATQNLPKLAKFIQLAKQAGYVFDTMDNYTPNRQVGNNYSAGDYVLHLGTVYQAVTSHTAQQDWAPSPTSSLWTNADPATNWTQNVSYKQGDVVTYQGLRYLVNVPHVSQADWTPNSQNTLFTAL
;
A
#
# COMPACT_ATOMS: atom_id res chain seq x y z
N ARG A 1 35.06 -0.70 -16.75
CA ARG A 1 34.47 -2.05 -16.77
C ARG A 1 34.42 -2.69 -18.19
N GLY A 2 35.10 -2.15 -19.22
CA GLY A 2 35.12 -2.74 -20.59
C GLY A 2 34.30 -1.97 -21.64
N MET A 3 34.09 -2.57 -22.82
CA MET A 3 33.38 -1.98 -23.98
C MET A 3 31.85 -2.02 -23.86
N GLY A 4 31.31 -1.46 -22.77
CA GLY A 4 29.89 -1.56 -22.44
C GLY A 4 28.95 -0.94 -23.49
N ALA A 5 29.31 0.19 -24.08
CA ALA A 5 28.47 0.86 -25.07
C ALA A 5 28.29 0.01 -26.34
N THR A 6 29.40 -0.35 -26.99
CA THR A 6 29.40 -1.13 -28.24
C THR A 6 28.78 -2.52 -28.06
N GLN A 7 29.02 -3.17 -26.92
CA GLN A 7 28.55 -4.54 -26.71
C GLN A 7 27.16 -4.63 -26.06
N ASN A 8 26.73 -3.68 -25.22
CA ASN A 8 25.53 -3.85 -24.40
C ASN A 8 24.34 -3.00 -24.84
N LEU A 9 24.54 -1.87 -25.53
CA LEU A 9 23.40 -1.10 -26.07
C LEU A 9 22.61 -1.91 -27.11
N PRO A 10 23.24 -2.66 -28.04
CA PRO A 10 22.50 -3.53 -28.96
C PRO A 10 21.76 -4.66 -28.23
N LYS A 11 22.32 -5.17 -27.11
CA LYS A 11 21.67 -6.20 -26.28
C LYS A 11 20.40 -5.67 -25.62
N LEU A 12 20.44 -4.46 -25.07
CA LEU A 12 19.27 -3.81 -24.46
C LEU A 12 18.16 -3.60 -25.49
N ALA A 13 18.50 -3.08 -26.67
CA ALA A 13 17.52 -2.89 -27.74
C ALA A 13 16.88 -4.22 -28.18
N LYS A 14 17.69 -5.26 -28.39
CA LYS A 14 17.19 -6.59 -28.75
C LYS A 14 16.36 -7.23 -27.65
N PHE A 15 16.71 -7.03 -26.39
CA PHE A 15 15.94 -7.49 -25.24
C PHE A 15 14.53 -6.88 -25.22
N ILE A 16 14.43 -5.55 -25.34
CA ILE A 16 13.13 -4.85 -25.36
C ILE A 16 12.27 -5.37 -26.51
N GLN A 17 12.86 -5.55 -27.69
CA GLN A 17 12.15 -6.08 -28.86
C GLN A 17 11.62 -7.50 -28.61
N LEU A 18 12.48 -8.41 -28.17
CA LEU A 18 12.11 -9.82 -27.93
C LEU A 18 11.05 -9.93 -26.82
N ALA A 19 11.16 -9.15 -25.75
CA ALA A 19 10.19 -9.12 -24.67
C ALA A 19 8.81 -8.67 -25.17
N LYS A 20 8.75 -7.57 -25.96
CA LYS A 20 7.50 -7.10 -26.55
C LYS A 20 6.89 -8.12 -27.52
N GLN A 21 7.72 -8.78 -28.34
CA GLN A 21 7.28 -9.85 -29.24
C GLN A 21 6.73 -11.07 -28.48
N ALA A 22 7.23 -11.34 -27.28
CA ALA A 22 6.74 -12.38 -26.38
C ALA A 22 5.51 -11.94 -25.55
N GLY A 23 5.00 -10.72 -25.74
CA GLY A 23 3.80 -10.21 -25.06
C GLY A 23 4.04 -9.47 -23.75
N TYR A 24 5.30 -9.22 -23.36
CA TYR A 24 5.59 -8.40 -22.19
C TYR A 24 5.38 -6.92 -22.48
N VAL A 25 4.88 -6.21 -21.48
CA VAL A 25 4.85 -4.75 -21.44
C VAL A 25 5.92 -4.22 -20.49
N PHE A 26 6.31 -2.97 -20.69
CA PHE A 26 7.25 -2.27 -19.81
C PHE A 26 6.50 -1.15 -19.13
N ASP A 27 6.60 -1.12 -17.81
CA ASP A 27 6.03 -0.09 -16.96
C ASP A 27 7.13 0.44 -16.01
N THR A 28 6.80 1.48 -15.26
CA THR A 28 7.69 2.13 -14.31
C THR A 28 7.24 1.86 -12.86
N MET A 29 8.14 2.10 -11.91
CA MET A 29 7.94 1.71 -10.51
C MET A 29 6.76 2.41 -9.84
N ASP A 30 6.36 3.59 -10.33
CA ASP A 30 5.21 4.37 -9.85
C ASP A 30 3.85 3.71 -10.14
N ASN A 31 3.79 2.72 -11.05
CA ASN A 31 2.60 1.92 -11.33
C ASN A 31 2.69 0.47 -10.83
N TYR A 32 3.77 0.11 -10.14
CA TYR A 32 3.93 -1.25 -9.60
C TYR A 32 2.82 -1.60 -8.61
N THR A 33 2.55 -0.68 -7.66
CA THR A 33 1.25 -0.64 -7.00
C THR A 33 0.34 0.22 -7.89
N PRO A 34 -0.74 -0.33 -8.45
CA PRO A 34 -1.54 0.41 -9.42
C PRO A 34 -2.20 1.63 -8.77
N ASN A 35 -2.16 2.77 -9.46
CA ASN A 35 -2.87 3.96 -9.02
C ASN A 35 -4.38 3.70 -8.99
N ARG A 36 -5.06 4.27 -8.00
CA ARG A 36 -6.52 4.17 -7.90
C ARG A 36 -7.20 4.83 -9.10
N GLN A 37 -8.12 4.13 -9.74
CA GLN A 37 -8.85 4.62 -10.93
C GLN A 37 -10.37 4.53 -10.72
N VAL A 38 -11.10 5.59 -11.08
CA VAL A 38 -12.58 5.61 -11.06
C VAL A 38 -13.12 4.66 -12.13
N GLY A 39 -14.18 3.93 -11.81
CA GLY A 39 -14.82 2.96 -12.71
C GLY A 39 -14.20 1.57 -12.67
N ASN A 40 -13.00 1.39 -12.10
CA ASN A 40 -12.41 0.07 -11.91
C ASN A 40 -13.18 -0.72 -10.84
N ASN A 41 -13.28 -2.03 -11.07
CA ASN A 41 -13.78 -2.98 -10.08
C ASN A 41 -12.61 -3.48 -9.24
N TYR A 42 -12.72 -3.33 -7.93
CA TYR A 42 -11.78 -3.84 -6.96
C TYR A 42 -12.39 -5.01 -6.21
N SER A 43 -11.60 -6.05 -6.00
CA SER A 43 -11.90 -7.14 -5.09
C SER A 43 -11.46 -6.79 -3.67
N ALA A 44 -12.11 -7.34 -2.66
CA ALA A 44 -11.61 -7.26 -1.29
C ALA A 44 -10.16 -7.79 -1.23
N GLY A 45 -9.26 -7.02 -0.64
CA GLY A 45 -7.84 -7.33 -0.55
C GLY A 45 -6.95 -6.70 -1.64
N ASP A 46 -7.52 -6.13 -2.71
CA ASP A 46 -6.75 -5.43 -3.74
C ASP A 46 -6.02 -4.21 -3.16
N TYR A 47 -4.81 -3.96 -3.66
CA TYR A 47 -3.98 -2.83 -3.26
C TYR A 47 -3.94 -1.75 -4.34
N VAL A 48 -4.03 -0.50 -3.90
CA VAL A 48 -3.91 0.68 -4.78
C VAL A 48 -3.03 1.75 -4.15
N LEU A 49 -2.41 2.56 -5.00
CA LEU A 49 -1.79 3.81 -4.60
C LEU A 49 -2.81 4.96 -4.74
N HIS A 50 -2.92 5.80 -3.72
CA HIS A 50 -3.70 7.03 -3.78
C HIS A 50 -2.94 8.16 -3.06
N LEU A 51 -2.57 9.20 -3.81
CA LEU A 51 -1.81 10.35 -3.31
C LEU A 51 -0.52 9.96 -2.57
N GLY A 52 0.14 8.88 -3.03
CA GLY A 52 1.41 8.39 -2.46
C GLY A 52 1.27 7.42 -1.28
N THR A 53 0.05 7.16 -0.81
CA THR A 53 -0.24 6.16 0.24
C THR A 53 -0.87 4.91 -0.36
N VAL A 54 -0.45 3.75 0.14
CA VAL A 54 -1.00 2.44 -0.21
C VAL A 54 -2.27 2.20 0.60
N TYR A 55 -3.32 1.76 -0.08
CA TYR A 55 -4.58 1.35 0.52
C TYR A 55 -4.95 -0.05 0.08
N GLN A 56 -5.62 -0.79 0.96
CA GLN A 56 -6.21 -2.10 0.68
C GLN A 56 -7.73 -2.01 0.69
N ALA A 57 -8.39 -2.57 -0.33
CA ALA A 57 -9.84 -2.63 -0.42
C ALA A 57 -10.42 -3.53 0.68
N VAL A 58 -11.39 -3.03 1.45
CA VAL A 58 -12.05 -3.76 2.53
C VAL A 58 -13.11 -4.72 1.98
N THR A 59 -13.86 -4.28 0.97
CA THR A 59 -14.90 -5.06 0.29
C THR A 59 -14.78 -4.91 -1.22
N SER A 60 -15.33 -5.88 -1.96
CA SER A 60 -15.40 -5.78 -3.41
C SER A 60 -16.39 -4.67 -3.81
N HIS A 61 -15.95 -3.74 -4.65
CA HIS A 61 -16.76 -2.59 -5.07
C HIS A 61 -16.25 -1.99 -6.40
N THR A 62 -17.10 -1.16 -7.03
CA THR A 62 -16.69 -0.32 -8.16
C THR A 62 -16.29 1.05 -7.64
N ALA A 63 -15.11 1.54 -8.02
CA ALA A 63 -14.62 2.83 -7.58
C ALA A 63 -15.44 4.00 -8.16
N GLN A 64 -15.85 4.92 -7.30
CA GLN A 64 -16.59 6.15 -7.67
C GLN A 64 -15.78 7.40 -7.31
N GLN A 65 -15.93 8.50 -8.02
CA GLN A 65 -15.14 9.73 -7.77
C GLN A 65 -15.13 10.13 -6.28
N ASP A 66 -16.29 10.12 -5.62
CA ASP A 66 -16.45 10.59 -4.24
C ASP A 66 -16.15 9.51 -3.18
N TRP A 67 -15.77 8.30 -3.60
CA TRP A 67 -15.40 7.17 -2.74
C TRP A 67 -13.90 6.86 -2.85
N ALA A 68 -13.07 7.90 -2.81
CA ALA A 68 -11.62 7.74 -2.83
C ALA A 68 -11.11 7.14 -1.51
N PRO A 69 -9.97 6.41 -1.53
CA PRO A 69 -9.29 5.99 -0.31
C PRO A 69 -8.92 7.20 0.57
N SER A 70 -9.13 7.09 1.88
CA SER A 70 -8.86 8.17 2.83
C SER A 70 -8.70 7.61 4.25
N PRO A 71 -8.23 8.43 5.21
CA PRO A 71 -8.20 8.06 6.64
C PRO A 71 -9.58 7.82 7.29
N THR A 72 -10.68 8.08 6.57
CA THR A 72 -12.05 7.89 7.08
C THR A 72 -12.88 6.98 6.16
N SER A 73 -12.26 6.38 5.16
CA SER A 73 -12.95 5.54 4.19
C SER A 73 -13.39 4.22 4.85
N SER A 74 -14.61 3.79 4.54
CA SER A 74 -15.11 2.45 4.90
C SER A 74 -14.76 1.37 3.87
N LEU A 75 -14.41 1.77 2.64
CA LEU A 75 -14.09 0.86 1.54
C LEU A 75 -12.59 0.54 1.46
N TRP A 76 -11.77 1.29 2.16
CA TRP A 76 -10.31 1.22 2.09
C TRP A 76 -9.72 1.31 3.49
N THR A 77 -8.64 0.55 3.73
CA THR A 77 -7.77 0.73 4.90
C THR A 77 -6.38 1.11 4.42
N ASN A 78 -5.69 1.99 5.16
CA ASN A 78 -4.29 2.32 4.92
C ASN A 78 -3.44 1.06 5.14
N ALA A 79 -2.59 0.77 4.17
CA ALA A 79 -1.67 -0.35 4.16
C ALA A 79 -0.24 0.09 3.78
N ASP A 80 0.10 1.36 4.06
CA ASP A 80 1.46 1.83 3.92
C ASP A 80 2.40 1.00 4.79
N PRO A 81 3.65 0.77 4.35
CA PRO A 81 4.65 0.00 5.10
C PRO A 81 5.25 0.80 6.27
N ALA A 82 4.49 1.73 6.84
CA ALA A 82 4.89 2.58 7.95
C ALA A 82 4.65 1.88 9.31
N THR A 83 5.47 2.22 10.29
CA THR A 83 5.39 1.67 11.67
C THR A 83 4.94 2.70 12.70
N ASN A 84 4.76 3.97 12.29
CA ASN A 84 4.07 4.93 13.14
C ASN A 84 2.58 4.58 13.19
N TRP A 85 1.96 4.74 14.36
CA TRP A 85 0.52 4.59 14.47
C TRP A 85 -0.16 5.55 13.51
N THR A 86 -1.04 5.02 12.68
CA THR A 86 -1.72 5.76 11.61
C THR A 86 -3.20 5.38 11.65
N GLN A 87 -4.08 6.34 11.37
CA GLN A 87 -5.52 6.11 11.33
C GLN A 87 -5.92 5.23 10.14
N ASN A 88 -7.00 4.47 10.30
CA ASN A 88 -7.59 3.59 9.29
C ASN A 88 -6.67 2.46 8.81
N VAL A 89 -5.77 1.99 9.67
CA VAL A 89 -4.92 0.81 9.41
C VAL A 89 -5.59 -0.43 10.00
N SER A 90 -5.65 -1.52 9.24
CA SER A 90 -6.14 -2.83 9.71
C SER A 90 -5.03 -3.58 10.47
N TYR A 91 -4.75 -3.15 11.70
CA TYR A 91 -3.71 -3.76 12.55
C TYR A 91 -4.03 -5.22 12.89
N LYS A 92 -2.98 -6.02 12.98
CA LYS A 92 -3.00 -7.42 13.44
C LYS A 92 -2.44 -7.51 14.85
N GLN A 93 -2.87 -8.55 15.57
CA GLN A 93 -2.27 -8.87 16.86
C GLN A 93 -0.77 -9.12 16.70
N GLY A 94 0.03 -8.51 17.56
CA GLY A 94 1.49 -8.59 17.51
C GLY A 94 2.17 -7.49 16.70
N ASP A 95 1.42 -6.66 15.95
CA ASP A 95 1.98 -5.48 15.31
C ASP A 95 2.57 -4.54 16.37
N VAL A 96 3.65 -3.84 16.00
CA VAL A 96 4.29 -2.84 16.87
C VAL A 96 4.22 -1.48 16.20
N VAL A 97 3.63 -0.52 16.91
CA VAL A 97 3.47 0.85 16.43
C VAL A 97 4.23 1.85 17.31
N THR A 98 4.65 2.95 16.72
CA THR A 98 5.19 4.12 17.45
C THR A 98 4.14 5.22 17.52
N TYR A 99 3.84 5.71 18.71
CA TYR A 99 2.91 6.83 18.93
C TYR A 99 3.45 7.75 20.02
N GLN A 100 3.56 9.05 19.70
CA GLN A 100 4.12 10.06 20.61
C GLN A 100 5.49 9.68 21.19
N GLY A 101 6.33 9.01 20.39
CA GLY A 101 7.68 8.59 20.78
C GLY A 101 7.75 7.30 21.61
N LEU A 102 6.62 6.70 21.96
CA LEU A 102 6.54 5.42 22.69
C LEU A 102 6.14 4.30 21.75
N ARG A 103 6.57 3.07 22.07
CA ARG A 103 6.23 1.87 21.29
C ARG A 103 5.08 1.13 21.98
N TYR A 104 4.20 0.56 21.17
CA TYR A 104 3.04 -0.20 21.63
C TYR A 104 2.89 -1.47 20.82
N LEU A 105 2.56 -2.57 21.50
CA LEU A 105 2.14 -3.84 20.92
C LEU A 105 0.63 -3.84 20.73
N VAL A 106 0.16 -4.28 19.58
CA VAL A 106 -1.27 -4.50 19.31
C VAL A 106 -1.72 -5.82 19.94
N ASN A 107 -2.71 -5.75 20.84
CA ASN A 107 -3.22 -6.88 21.61
C ASN A 107 -4.27 -7.68 20.84
N VAL A 108 -5.14 -6.99 20.09
CA VAL A 108 -6.22 -7.60 19.32
C VAL A 108 -6.32 -6.95 17.94
N PRO A 109 -6.65 -7.71 16.87
CA PRO A 109 -6.82 -7.15 15.55
C PRO A 109 -7.96 -6.13 15.53
N HIS A 110 -7.73 -4.97 14.93
CA HIS A 110 -8.73 -3.90 14.81
C HIS A 110 -8.36 -2.94 13.69
N VAL A 111 -9.32 -2.12 13.25
CA VAL A 111 -9.04 -0.96 12.38
C VAL A 111 -8.87 0.26 13.28
N SER A 112 -7.75 0.98 13.15
CA SER A 112 -7.48 2.16 13.96
C SER A 112 -8.43 3.31 13.63
N GLN A 113 -8.89 4.01 14.67
CA GLN A 113 -9.78 5.17 14.59
C GLN A 113 -9.16 6.35 15.36
N ALA A 114 -9.62 7.57 15.08
CA ALA A 114 -9.04 8.77 15.65
C ALA A 114 -9.08 8.82 17.20
N ASP A 115 -10.11 8.24 17.80
CA ASP A 115 -10.32 8.12 19.25
C ASP A 115 -9.68 6.86 19.86
N TRP A 116 -9.19 5.93 19.02
CA TRP A 116 -8.55 4.69 19.46
C TRP A 116 -7.02 4.81 19.47
N THR A 117 -6.51 5.81 20.18
CA THR A 117 -5.07 6.08 20.23
C THR A 117 -4.34 5.10 21.15
N PRO A 118 -3.07 4.74 20.86
CA PRO A 118 -2.33 3.76 21.66
C PRO A 118 -2.17 4.09 23.15
N ASN A 119 -2.11 5.38 23.50
CA ASN A 119 -1.98 5.84 24.88
C ASN A 119 -3.30 5.85 25.68
N SER A 120 -4.46 5.69 25.02
CA SER A 120 -5.77 5.73 25.67
C SER A 120 -6.49 4.37 25.68
N GLN A 121 -6.14 3.47 24.75
CA GLN A 121 -6.81 2.18 24.58
C GLN A 121 -5.96 1.00 25.07
N ASN A 122 -5.89 0.81 26.38
CA ASN A 122 -5.09 -0.28 26.99
C ASN A 122 -5.61 -1.70 26.68
N THR A 123 -6.85 -1.84 26.21
CA THR A 123 -7.41 -3.12 25.73
C THR A 123 -6.94 -3.46 24.32
N LEU A 124 -6.65 -2.44 23.49
CA LEU A 124 -6.14 -2.60 22.13
C LEU A 124 -4.62 -2.62 22.09
N PHE A 125 -3.95 -1.93 23.02
CA PHE A 125 -2.51 -1.73 23.01
C PHE A 125 -1.86 -1.98 24.38
N THR A 126 -0.64 -2.51 24.36
CA THR A 126 0.25 -2.59 25.52
C THR A 126 1.53 -1.82 25.23
N ALA A 127 1.88 -0.84 26.08
CA ALA A 127 3.14 -0.12 25.95
C ALA A 127 4.35 -1.06 26.15
N LEU A 128 5.39 -0.87 25.34
CA LEU A 128 6.63 -1.65 25.34
C LEU A 128 7.77 -0.94 26.09
#